data_AF-A0A0W0FXC6-F1
#
_entry.id   AF-A0A0W0FXC6-F1
#
_cell.length_a   1.000
_cell.length_b   1.000
_cell.length_c   1.000
_cell.angle_alpha   90.00
_cell.angle_beta   90.00
_cell.angle_gamma   90.00
#
_symmetry.space_group_name_H-M   'P 1'
#
loop_
_entity.id
_entity.type
_entity.pdbx_description
1 polymer ?
#
loop_
_entity_poly.entity_id
_entity_poly.type
_entity_poly.pdbx_seq_one_letter_code
_entity_poly.pdbx_strand_id
1 'polypeptide(L)'
;MCEFRLVHVIFLSLVTTVYSLDDVSGDTSFSQFDINRAPSYLFSVLKDILSVNPRIKVHIVPWSPPGWMKDTGTMTGGTLRSDMVQYYSTYLLKAAQAYQEMGIPLYAISIQNEPMNDNPTYPTCTMTPSMEGQIGMSLRDQLNSNGLENVKIIGFDHNWVYAGDYPISLVRVLTWTSFRYTKLGLTPYFDIEAFTATKASSQIKIYSIKPFLPSWIGSLEHYSESGLMWNIALDGNGNPMLSSSSSCKPPCRALVNVEDDGSYSFNQEFTSMAHVAKATIPKDVGGPFARRIGVGLSGSLGWAVRVGAFVTERSSSSELPRYSLVVLNWYDNASSEWNPVPIEATIDFRGVQATYTFPVGITTMSWYA
;
A
#
# COMPACT_ATOMS: atom_id res chain seq x y z
N MET A 1 19.30 -6.27 -13.10
CA MET A 1 17.86 -6.20 -13.43
C MET A 1 17.09 -6.57 -12.17
N CYS A 2 16.46 -5.59 -11.50
CA CYS A 2 15.54 -5.88 -10.40
C CYS A 2 14.20 -6.30 -10.98
N GLU A 3 13.66 -7.41 -10.48
CA GLU A 3 12.38 -7.95 -10.90
C GLU A 3 11.26 -7.18 -10.18
N PHE A 4 10.77 -6.12 -10.81
CA PHE A 4 9.60 -5.37 -10.33
C PHE A 4 8.33 -6.21 -10.44
N ARG A 5 7.53 -6.29 -9.38
CA ARG A 5 6.23 -6.98 -9.38
C ARG A 5 5.17 -6.08 -8.74
N LEU A 6 4.35 -5.38 -9.53
CA LEU A 6 3.25 -4.58 -8.96
C LEU A 6 2.27 -5.46 -8.18
N VAL A 7 2.25 -5.24 -6.86
CA VAL A 7 1.41 -5.99 -5.91
C VAL A 7 0.19 -5.15 -5.56
N HIS A 8 -1.01 -5.69 -5.79
CA HIS A 8 -2.25 -5.13 -5.26
C HIS A 8 -2.46 -5.67 -3.85
N VAL A 9 -2.42 -4.78 -2.86
CA VAL A 9 -2.72 -5.07 -1.45
C VAL A 9 -4.01 -4.33 -1.04
N ILE A 10 -4.77 -4.92 -0.11
CA ILE A 10 -5.96 -4.31 0.48
C ILE A 10 -5.58 -3.73 1.83
N PHE A 11 -5.97 -2.48 2.05
CA PHE A 11 -5.83 -1.80 3.32
C PHE A 11 -7.24 -1.41 3.82
N LEU A 12 -7.55 -1.72 5.08
CA LEU A 12 -8.84 -1.41 5.72
C LEU A 12 -8.55 -0.74 7.06
N SER A 13 -8.61 0.59 7.10
CA SER A 13 -7.97 1.35 8.18
C SER A 13 -8.91 1.88 9.27
N LEU A 14 -10.21 1.97 9.01
CA LEU A 14 -11.10 2.73 9.88
C LEU A 14 -12.10 1.81 10.57
N VAL A 15 -11.90 1.70 11.88
CA VAL A 15 -12.78 1.02 12.82
C VAL A 15 -13.44 2.07 13.69
N THR A 16 -14.70 1.86 14.08
CA THR A 16 -15.43 2.77 14.98
C THR A 16 -15.13 2.50 16.45
N THR A 17 -14.39 1.43 16.76
CA THR A 17 -14.02 1.00 18.11
C THR A 17 -12.60 0.48 18.12
N VAL A 18 -11.85 0.83 19.15
CA VAL A 18 -10.48 0.36 19.36
C VAL A 18 -10.50 -1.07 19.90
N TYR A 19 -9.74 -1.97 19.27
CA TYR A 19 -9.55 -3.35 19.70
C TYR A 19 -8.14 -3.82 19.35
N SER A 20 -7.66 -4.84 20.06
CA SER A 20 -6.57 -5.71 19.59
C SER A 20 -7.09 -7.15 19.51
N LEU A 21 -6.25 -8.07 19.04
CA LEU A 21 -6.60 -9.49 19.02
C LEU A 21 -6.36 -10.17 20.38
N ASP A 22 -5.84 -9.43 21.38
CA ASP A 22 -5.58 -9.96 22.73
C ASP A 22 -5.60 -8.84 23.80
N ASP A 23 -6.79 -8.37 24.18
CA ASP A 23 -6.91 -7.27 25.17
C ASP A 23 -6.87 -7.72 26.65
N VAL A 24 -6.60 -9.00 26.94
CA VAL A 24 -6.51 -9.46 28.34
C VAL A 24 -5.15 -9.09 28.91
N SER A 25 -5.15 -8.23 29.92
CA SER A 25 -3.93 -7.69 30.52
C SER A 25 -3.01 -8.80 31.04
N GLY A 26 -1.75 -8.79 30.55
CA GLY A 26 -0.71 -9.72 31.00
C GLY A 26 -0.79 -11.12 30.38
N ASP A 27 -1.60 -11.34 29.34
CA ASP A 27 -1.67 -12.63 28.64
C ASP A 27 -0.44 -12.92 27.75
N THR A 28 0.71 -13.04 28.40
CA THR A 28 1.97 -13.44 27.75
C THR A 28 1.93 -14.86 27.17
N SER A 29 0.92 -15.65 27.51
CA SER A 29 0.68 -16.99 26.95
C SER A 29 -0.15 -16.98 25.67
N PHE A 30 -0.79 -15.85 25.32
CA PHE A 30 -1.75 -15.72 24.22
C PHE A 30 -2.88 -16.75 24.27
N SER A 31 -3.33 -17.10 25.48
CA SER A 31 -4.46 -18.02 25.71
C SER A 31 -5.83 -17.38 25.46
N GLN A 32 -5.89 -16.05 25.47
CA GLN A 32 -7.06 -15.20 25.25
C GLN A 32 -7.02 -14.47 23.91
N PHE A 33 -6.01 -14.78 23.08
CA PHE A 33 -5.93 -14.34 21.70
C PHE A 33 -7.17 -14.82 20.93
N ASP A 34 -7.87 -13.90 20.29
CA ASP A 34 -9.06 -14.19 19.48
C ASP A 34 -9.15 -13.25 18.29
N ILE A 35 -9.04 -13.83 17.09
CA ILE A 35 -9.17 -13.10 15.83
C ILE A 35 -10.57 -12.49 15.64
N ASN A 36 -11.59 -13.06 16.30
CA ASN A 36 -12.98 -12.58 16.22
C ASN A 36 -13.25 -11.33 17.07
N ARG A 37 -12.24 -10.82 17.79
CA ARG A 37 -12.29 -9.44 18.33
C ARG A 37 -12.34 -8.40 17.22
N ALA A 38 -11.74 -8.72 16.05
CA ALA A 38 -11.92 -7.90 14.87
C ALA A 38 -13.37 -8.00 14.35
N PRO A 39 -13.95 -6.90 13.85
CA PRO A 39 -15.31 -6.93 13.31
C PRO A 39 -15.47 -7.98 12.22
N SER A 40 -16.54 -8.78 12.30
CA SER A 40 -16.77 -9.89 11.37
C SER A 40 -16.85 -9.47 9.90
N TYR A 41 -17.29 -8.23 9.63
CA TYR A 41 -17.35 -7.67 8.28
C TYR A 41 -15.97 -7.58 7.61
N LEU A 42 -14.88 -7.43 8.38
CA LEU A 42 -13.51 -7.41 7.83
C LEU A 42 -13.25 -8.71 7.05
N PHE A 43 -13.56 -9.83 7.68
CA PHE A 43 -13.29 -11.14 7.08
C PHE A 43 -14.28 -11.50 5.98
N SER A 44 -15.55 -11.10 6.10
CA SER A 44 -16.52 -11.32 5.02
C SER A 44 -16.14 -10.52 3.78
N VAL A 45 -15.78 -9.25 3.94
CA VAL A 45 -15.34 -8.39 2.82
C VAL A 45 -14.04 -8.92 2.19
N LEU A 46 -13.05 -9.34 2.98
CA LEU A 46 -11.82 -9.93 2.43
C LEU A 46 -12.11 -11.22 1.64
N LYS A 47 -12.99 -12.09 2.14
CA LYS A 47 -13.39 -13.30 1.43
C LYS A 47 -14.16 -13.00 0.15
N ASP A 48 -15.05 -12.02 0.16
CA ASP A 48 -15.76 -11.56 -1.04
C ASP A 48 -14.78 -11.04 -2.08
N ILE A 49 -13.82 -10.20 -1.68
CA ILE A 49 -12.79 -9.68 -2.60
C ILE A 49 -11.93 -10.82 -3.17
N LEU A 50 -11.51 -11.78 -2.34
CA LEU A 50 -10.75 -12.96 -2.78
C LEU A 50 -11.57 -13.85 -3.74
N SER A 51 -12.89 -13.91 -3.57
CA SER A 51 -13.77 -14.66 -4.49
C SER A 51 -13.83 -14.02 -5.89
N VAL A 52 -13.74 -12.69 -5.97
CA VAL A 52 -13.69 -11.94 -7.23
C VAL A 52 -12.30 -12.02 -7.86
N ASN A 53 -11.25 -11.86 -7.04
CA ASN A 53 -9.87 -11.91 -7.50
C ASN A 53 -8.97 -12.65 -6.49
N PRO A 54 -8.77 -13.96 -6.65
CA PRO A 54 -7.97 -14.77 -5.73
C PRO A 54 -6.47 -14.48 -5.82
N ARG A 55 -6.03 -13.57 -6.71
CA ARG A 55 -4.63 -13.19 -6.90
C ARG A 55 -4.23 -11.95 -6.09
N ILE A 56 -5.20 -11.33 -5.41
CA ILE A 56 -4.89 -10.20 -4.51
C ILE A 56 -3.96 -10.69 -3.42
N LYS A 57 -3.00 -9.85 -3.08
CA LYS A 57 -2.04 -10.10 -2.01
C LYS A 57 -2.57 -9.41 -0.77
N VAL A 58 -2.71 -10.13 0.34
CA VAL A 58 -3.17 -9.52 1.59
C VAL A 58 -1.94 -9.13 2.41
N HIS A 59 -1.91 -7.89 2.87
CA HIS A 59 -0.87 -7.43 3.79
C HIS A 59 -1.54 -6.73 4.96
N ILE A 60 -1.16 -7.17 6.16
CA ILE A 60 -1.73 -6.70 7.42
C ILE A 60 -0.70 -5.84 8.16
N VAL A 61 -1.19 -4.79 8.80
CA VAL A 61 -0.38 -3.81 9.52
C VAL A 61 -1.08 -3.54 10.86
N PRO A 62 -0.42 -3.68 12.02
CA PRO A 62 -1.01 -3.30 13.30
C PRO A 62 -0.81 -1.79 13.55
N TRP A 63 -1.87 -1.09 13.97
CA TRP A 63 -1.77 0.31 14.41
C TRP A 63 -1.18 0.44 15.80
N SER A 64 -1.35 -0.59 16.63
CA SER A 64 -0.78 -0.65 17.96
C SER A 64 -0.69 -2.10 18.44
N PRO A 65 0.29 -2.43 19.29
CA PRO A 65 0.21 -3.59 20.18
C PRO A 65 -0.99 -3.50 21.12
N PRO A 66 -1.44 -4.62 21.72
CA PRO A 66 -2.36 -4.60 22.85
C PRO A 66 -1.91 -3.60 23.93
N GLY A 67 -2.87 -2.91 24.56
CA GLY A 67 -2.55 -1.83 25.51
C GLY A 67 -1.65 -2.27 26.66
N TRP A 68 -1.79 -3.51 27.14
CA TRP A 68 -0.98 -4.06 28.23
C TRP A 68 0.50 -4.29 27.84
N MET A 69 0.84 -4.31 26.55
CA MET A 69 2.23 -4.35 26.09
C MET A 69 2.90 -2.97 26.05
N LYS A 70 2.15 -1.90 26.27
CA LYS A 70 2.61 -0.51 26.12
C LYS A 70 2.80 0.18 27.47
N ASP A 71 3.64 1.20 27.48
CA ASP A 71 3.96 1.99 28.67
C ASP A 71 2.76 2.79 29.20
N THR A 72 1.86 3.22 28.31
CA THR A 72 0.62 3.92 28.64
C THR A 72 -0.48 2.99 29.16
N GLY A 73 -0.36 1.68 28.96
CA GLY A 73 -1.45 0.73 29.22
C GLY A 73 -2.61 0.82 28.22
N THR A 74 -2.51 1.66 27.18
CA THR A 74 -3.57 1.89 26.18
C THR A 74 -3.02 1.71 24.75
N MET A 75 -3.92 1.43 23.80
CA MET A 75 -3.54 1.34 22.38
C MET A 75 -3.25 2.71 21.73
N THR A 76 -3.57 3.83 22.38
CA THR A 76 -3.42 5.17 21.80
C THR A 76 -2.21 5.90 22.40
N GLY A 77 -1.25 6.31 21.58
CA GLY A 77 0.01 6.93 22.02
C GLY A 77 0.88 6.00 22.86
N GLY A 78 2.08 6.43 23.23
CA GLY A 78 3.07 5.66 23.96
C GLY A 78 4.01 4.83 23.09
N THR A 79 4.80 4.01 23.78
CA THR A 79 5.82 3.14 23.19
C THR A 79 5.63 1.69 23.62
N LEU A 80 6.12 0.77 22.81
CA LEU A 80 6.21 -0.64 23.20
C LEU A 80 7.19 -0.76 24.38
N ARG A 81 6.80 -1.47 25.45
CA ARG A 81 7.72 -1.71 26.56
C ARG A 81 8.84 -2.65 26.13
N SER A 82 10.06 -2.40 26.58
CA SER A 82 11.24 -3.18 26.17
C SER A 82 11.18 -4.65 26.60
N ASP A 83 10.51 -4.96 27.71
CA ASP A 83 10.24 -6.32 28.17
C ASP A 83 9.19 -7.06 27.33
N MET A 84 8.50 -6.36 26.42
CA MET A 84 7.43 -6.92 25.57
C MET A 84 7.89 -7.26 24.15
N VAL A 85 9.13 -6.93 23.76
CA VAL A 85 9.67 -7.17 22.40
C VAL A 85 9.47 -8.60 21.91
N GLN A 86 9.78 -9.61 22.74
CA GLN A 86 9.64 -11.02 22.37
C GLN A 86 8.18 -11.50 22.33
N TYR A 87 7.31 -10.95 23.18
CA TYR A 87 5.90 -11.29 23.17
C TYR A 87 5.19 -10.68 21.95
N TYR A 88 5.59 -9.46 21.57
CA TYR A 88 5.00 -8.80 20.42
C TYR A 88 5.27 -9.53 19.09
N SER A 89 6.47 -10.11 18.89
CA SER A 89 6.70 -10.97 17.72
C SER A 89 5.80 -12.21 17.71
N THR A 90 5.51 -12.78 18.89
CA THR A 90 4.59 -13.93 19.03
C THR A 90 3.14 -13.53 18.74
N TYR A 91 2.71 -12.34 19.17
CA TYR A 91 1.41 -11.78 18.81
C TYR A 91 1.24 -11.63 17.28
N LEU A 92 2.27 -11.13 16.59
CA LEU A 92 2.26 -11.02 15.13
C LEU A 92 2.22 -12.38 14.43
N LEU A 93 2.93 -13.40 14.94
CA LEU A 93 2.83 -14.77 14.45
C LEU A 93 1.39 -15.31 14.61
N LYS A 94 0.78 -15.15 15.79
CA LYS A 94 -0.60 -15.59 16.07
C LYS A 94 -1.60 -14.95 15.12
N ALA A 95 -1.45 -13.65 14.84
CA ALA A 95 -2.25 -12.97 13.82
C ALA A 95 -2.04 -13.60 12.43
N ALA A 96 -0.79 -13.85 12.01
CA ALA A 96 -0.52 -14.47 10.72
C ALA A 96 -1.14 -15.87 10.58
N GLN A 97 -1.03 -16.70 11.61
CA GLN A 97 -1.64 -18.04 11.66
C GLN A 97 -3.16 -17.96 11.59
N ALA A 98 -3.78 -17.08 12.38
CA ALA A 98 -5.22 -16.95 12.42
C ALA A 98 -5.80 -16.49 11.07
N TYR A 99 -5.15 -15.55 10.36
CA TYR A 99 -5.55 -15.18 9.00
C TYR A 99 -5.46 -16.36 8.03
N GLN A 100 -4.40 -17.16 8.12
CA GLN A 100 -4.25 -18.37 7.31
C GLN A 100 -5.35 -19.41 7.60
N GLU A 101 -5.67 -19.65 8.88
CA GLU A 101 -6.77 -20.53 9.31
C GLU A 101 -8.14 -20.05 8.81
N MET A 102 -8.33 -18.74 8.68
CA MET A 102 -9.54 -18.15 8.08
C MET A 102 -9.61 -18.29 6.55
N GLY A 103 -8.60 -18.87 5.90
CA GLY A 103 -8.51 -19.00 4.45
C GLY A 103 -8.08 -17.71 3.74
N ILE A 104 -7.40 -16.81 4.46
CA ILE A 104 -6.91 -15.52 3.96
C ILE A 104 -5.38 -15.55 3.97
N PRO A 105 -4.73 -16.08 2.92
CA PRO A 105 -3.28 -16.23 2.89
C PRO A 105 -2.59 -14.85 2.85
N LEU A 106 -1.65 -14.62 3.76
CA LEU A 106 -0.90 -13.38 3.82
C LEU A 106 0.25 -13.37 2.81
N TYR A 107 0.39 -12.25 2.11
CA TYR A 107 1.57 -11.91 1.34
C TYR A 107 2.63 -11.23 2.22
N ALA A 108 2.21 -10.32 3.11
CA ALA A 108 3.10 -9.62 4.00
C ALA A 108 2.45 -9.25 5.34
N ILE A 109 3.30 -8.94 6.31
CA ILE A 109 2.94 -8.36 7.59
C ILE A 109 3.93 -7.24 7.91
N SER A 110 3.42 -6.09 8.34
CA SER A 110 4.25 -5.03 8.93
C SER A 110 4.42 -5.23 10.43
N ILE A 111 5.54 -4.79 10.98
CA ILE A 111 5.77 -4.86 12.44
C ILE A 111 4.90 -3.83 13.18
N GLN A 112 4.80 -2.62 12.64
CA GLN A 112 4.05 -1.52 13.24
C GLN A 112 3.71 -0.49 12.15
N ASN A 113 2.46 -0.06 12.10
CA ASN A 113 2.07 1.12 11.31
C ASN A 113 2.75 2.33 11.93
N GLU A 114 3.46 3.10 11.11
CA GLU A 114 4.03 4.37 11.52
C GLU A 114 4.77 4.34 12.90
N PRO A 115 5.86 3.59 13.06
CA PRO A 115 6.58 3.38 14.34
C PRO A 115 7.22 4.64 14.93
N MET A 116 7.08 5.80 14.29
CA MET A 116 7.51 7.11 14.79
C MET A 116 6.33 8.02 15.18
N ASN A 117 5.08 7.55 15.01
CA ASN A 117 3.86 8.29 15.34
C ASN A 117 3.44 7.99 16.80
N ASP A 118 3.17 9.05 17.55
CA ASP A 118 2.77 9.02 18.96
C ASP A 118 1.44 9.75 19.21
N ASN A 119 0.60 9.89 18.18
CA ASN A 119 -0.67 10.60 18.35
C ASN A 119 -1.56 9.85 19.36
N PRO A 120 -1.98 10.48 20.48
CA PRO A 120 -2.72 9.80 21.54
C PRO A 120 -4.23 9.72 21.28
N THR A 121 -4.70 10.22 20.13
CA THR A 121 -6.15 10.31 19.82
C THR A 121 -6.69 9.09 19.07
N TYR A 122 -5.81 8.27 18.53
CA TYR A 122 -6.11 7.01 17.83
C TYR A 122 -4.99 6.00 18.08
N PRO A 123 -5.17 4.72 17.71
CA PRO A 123 -4.15 3.70 17.94
C PRO A 123 -2.83 4.04 17.23
N THR A 124 -1.76 4.11 18.01
CA THR A 124 -0.38 4.40 17.57
C THR A 124 0.58 3.68 18.49
N CYS A 125 1.84 3.49 18.09
CA CYS A 125 2.88 2.98 18.95
C CYS A 125 4.25 3.35 18.40
N THR A 126 5.06 4.03 19.21
CA THR A 126 6.44 4.29 18.83
C THR A 126 7.34 3.09 19.09
N MET A 127 8.32 2.86 18.21
CA MET A 127 9.36 1.83 18.35
C MET A 127 10.70 2.38 17.86
N THR A 128 11.78 2.05 18.58
CA THR A 128 13.14 2.33 18.06
C THR A 128 13.49 1.34 16.94
N PRO A 129 14.38 1.70 15.99
CA PRO A 129 14.84 0.76 14.96
C PRO A 129 15.46 -0.52 15.52
N SER A 130 16.06 -0.45 16.72
CA SER A 130 16.62 -1.62 17.41
C SER A 130 15.52 -2.58 17.87
N MET A 131 14.46 -2.04 18.50
CA MET A 131 13.31 -2.83 18.94
C MET A 131 12.60 -3.45 17.73
N GLU A 132 12.31 -2.65 16.71
CA GLU A 132 11.67 -3.14 15.48
C GLU A 132 12.53 -4.23 14.81
N GLY A 133 13.85 -4.04 14.73
CA GLY A 133 14.77 -5.04 14.19
C GLY A 133 14.74 -6.36 14.99
N GLN A 134 14.76 -6.30 16.32
CA GLN A 134 14.65 -7.48 17.19
C GLN A 134 13.33 -8.22 16.99
N ILE A 135 12.21 -7.50 16.91
CA ILE A 135 10.89 -8.06 16.61
C ILE A 135 10.91 -8.75 15.25
N GLY A 136 11.44 -8.09 14.22
CA GLY A 136 11.50 -8.60 12.85
C GLY A 136 12.31 -9.90 12.73
N MET A 137 13.42 -10.01 13.45
CA MET A 137 14.22 -11.25 13.48
C MET A 137 13.49 -12.38 14.19
N SER A 138 12.96 -12.11 15.39
CA SER A 138 12.20 -13.08 16.18
C SER A 138 10.96 -13.57 15.41
N LEU A 139 10.24 -12.66 14.74
CA LEU A 139 9.10 -12.98 13.90
C LEU A 139 9.52 -13.81 12.68
N ARG A 140 10.67 -13.51 12.05
CA ARG A 140 11.16 -14.30 10.91
C ARG A 140 11.43 -15.75 11.31
N ASP A 141 12.14 -15.99 12.40
CA ASP A 141 12.43 -17.35 12.89
C ASP A 141 11.15 -18.12 13.20
N GLN A 142 10.19 -17.43 13.81
CA GLN A 142 8.87 -17.95 14.12
C GLN A 142 8.06 -18.30 12.86
N LEU A 143 7.98 -17.43 11.86
CA LEU A 143 7.28 -17.70 10.61
C LEU A 143 7.90 -18.89 9.87
N ASN A 144 9.23 -18.94 9.77
CA ASN A 144 9.94 -20.05 9.13
C ASN A 144 9.65 -21.39 9.85
N SER A 145 9.65 -21.39 11.18
CA SER A 145 9.38 -22.59 11.98
C SER A 145 7.93 -23.08 11.90
N ASN A 146 7.01 -22.23 11.40
CA ASN A 146 5.58 -22.52 11.31
C ASN A 146 5.09 -22.63 9.84
N GLY A 147 5.98 -22.85 8.88
CA GLY A 147 5.61 -23.03 7.46
C GLY A 147 5.08 -21.77 6.78
N LEU A 148 5.42 -20.60 7.32
CA LEU A 148 5.03 -19.28 6.83
C LEU A 148 6.23 -18.51 6.24
N GLU A 149 7.28 -19.21 5.79
CA GLU A 149 8.52 -18.61 5.29
C GLU A 149 8.30 -17.65 4.10
N ASN A 150 7.22 -17.84 3.34
CA ASN A 150 6.86 -17.01 2.19
C ASN A 150 6.20 -15.68 2.57
N VAL A 151 5.74 -15.51 3.81
CA VAL A 151 5.18 -14.24 4.29
C VAL A 151 6.31 -13.23 4.41
N LYS A 152 6.17 -12.08 3.75
CA LYS A 152 7.14 -10.99 3.84
C LYS A 152 6.97 -10.24 5.16
N ILE A 153 8.07 -9.75 5.72
CA ILE A 153 8.05 -8.82 6.85
C ILE A 153 8.43 -7.45 6.28
N ILE A 154 7.58 -6.46 6.55
CA ILE A 154 7.81 -5.06 6.23
C ILE A 154 8.12 -4.32 7.54
N GLY A 155 9.12 -3.45 7.50
CA GLY A 155 9.44 -2.57 8.62
C GLY A 155 9.49 -1.12 8.15
N PHE A 156 9.73 -0.20 9.09
CA PHE A 156 9.63 1.25 8.92
C PHE A 156 8.22 1.76 8.67
N ASP A 157 7.51 1.31 7.62
CA ASP A 157 6.09 1.62 7.32
C ASP A 157 5.63 3.04 7.73
N HIS A 158 6.38 4.07 7.26
CA HIS A 158 6.21 5.47 7.66
C HIS A 158 6.56 6.42 6.51
N ASN A 159 6.30 7.69 6.74
CA ASN A 159 6.54 8.82 5.83
C ASN A 159 7.99 8.96 5.31
N TRP A 160 8.09 9.32 4.02
CA TRP A 160 9.34 9.48 3.27
C TRP A 160 10.37 10.41 3.90
N VAL A 161 9.92 11.45 4.61
CA VAL A 161 10.81 12.43 5.26
C VAL A 161 11.79 11.79 6.26
N TYR A 162 11.45 10.61 6.80
CA TYR A 162 12.31 9.87 7.74
C TYR A 162 13.06 8.69 7.08
N ALA A 163 12.87 8.46 5.78
CA ALA A 163 13.46 7.33 5.06
C ALA A 163 15.00 7.41 4.96
N GLY A 164 15.57 8.59 5.19
CA GLY A 164 17.02 8.81 5.24
C GLY A 164 17.70 8.29 6.51
N ASP A 165 16.95 7.99 7.58
CA ASP A 165 17.54 7.66 8.90
C ASP A 165 17.02 6.34 9.48
N TYR A 166 15.70 6.22 9.65
CA TYR A 166 15.11 5.08 10.37
C TYR A 166 15.34 3.75 9.62
N PRO A 167 15.03 3.62 8.32
CA PRO A 167 15.27 2.38 7.59
C PRO A 167 16.75 2.00 7.55
N ILE A 168 17.66 2.99 7.44
CA ILE A 168 19.11 2.74 7.42
C ILE A 168 19.56 2.12 8.74
N SER A 169 19.05 2.63 9.86
CA SER A 169 19.33 2.11 11.19
C SER A 169 18.75 0.71 11.38
N LEU A 170 17.52 0.48 10.90
CA LEU A 170 16.86 -0.83 10.94
C LEU A 170 17.64 -1.89 10.14
N VAL A 171 18.07 -1.58 8.91
CA VAL A 171 18.91 -2.47 8.09
C VAL A 171 20.17 -2.87 8.85
N ARG A 172 20.84 -1.90 9.49
CA ARG A 172 22.06 -2.17 10.24
C ARG A 172 21.78 -3.23 11.29
N VAL A 173 20.77 -3.05 12.15
CA VAL A 173 20.40 -4.02 13.19
C VAL A 173 20.28 -5.44 12.63
N LEU A 174 19.64 -5.61 11.48
CA LEU A 174 19.44 -6.90 10.81
C LEU A 174 20.74 -7.49 10.20
N THR A 175 21.61 -6.64 9.67
CA THR A 175 22.89 -7.09 9.08
C THR A 175 23.93 -7.50 10.12
N TRP A 176 23.94 -6.87 11.30
CA TRP A 176 24.92 -7.13 12.37
C TRP A 176 24.67 -8.44 13.14
N THR A 177 23.46 -9.00 13.04
CA THR A 177 22.96 -10.04 13.95
C THR A 177 22.75 -11.41 13.31
N SER A 178 23.10 -11.59 12.03
CA SER A 178 23.12 -12.84 11.22
C SER A 178 21.99 -12.98 10.18
N PHE A 179 22.22 -12.64 8.91
CA PHE A 179 21.28 -12.93 7.81
C PHE A 179 22.00 -13.54 6.59
N ARG A 180 22.26 -14.85 6.64
CA ARG A 180 22.32 -15.67 5.42
C ARG A 180 20.88 -16.09 5.11
N TYR A 181 20.33 -15.59 4.00
CA TYR A 181 19.11 -16.06 3.31
C TYR A 181 17.72 -15.66 3.80
N THR A 182 17.51 -14.43 4.27
CA THR A 182 16.13 -13.93 4.47
C THR A 182 15.97 -12.53 3.89
N LYS A 183 15.18 -12.47 2.80
CA LYS A 183 14.76 -11.22 2.14
C LYS A 183 13.79 -10.49 3.06
N LEU A 184 14.30 -9.70 4.01
CA LEU A 184 13.47 -8.61 4.55
C LEU A 184 13.25 -7.64 3.39
N GLY A 185 12.00 -7.54 2.95
CA GLY A 185 11.59 -6.68 1.86
C GLY A 185 11.59 -5.24 2.32
N LEU A 186 12.77 -4.65 2.50
CA LEU A 186 12.93 -3.20 2.63
C LEU A 186 12.87 -2.55 1.24
N THR A 187 11.82 -2.93 0.51
CA THR A 187 11.35 -2.20 -0.67
C THR A 187 10.56 -1.01 -0.14
N PRO A 188 10.72 0.20 -0.69
CA PRO A 188 9.84 1.31 -0.33
C PRO A 188 8.41 0.94 -0.72
N TYR A 189 7.65 0.41 0.23
CA TYR A 189 6.21 0.39 0.17
C TYR A 189 5.78 1.85 0.28
N PHE A 190 5.10 2.34 -0.75
CA PHE A 190 4.53 3.67 -0.71
C PHE A 190 3.09 3.53 -0.22
N ASP A 191 2.90 3.79 1.06
CA ASP A 191 1.58 4.20 1.55
C ASP A 191 1.40 5.66 1.14
N ILE A 192 0.53 5.88 0.15
CA ILE A 192 0.09 7.22 -0.18
C ILE A 192 -1.01 7.56 0.81
N GLU A 193 -0.62 8.19 1.93
CA GLU A 193 -1.57 8.88 2.78
C GLU A 193 -2.19 10.02 1.98
N ALA A 194 -3.51 9.92 1.76
CA ALA A 194 -4.24 10.87 0.94
C ALA A 194 -4.29 12.25 1.60
N PHE A 195 -3.40 13.15 1.16
CA PHE A 195 -3.50 14.58 1.49
C PHE A 195 -4.84 15.16 0.98
N THR A 196 -5.50 15.89 1.87
CA THR A 196 -6.91 16.29 1.78
C THR A 196 -7.25 17.45 0.84
N ALA A 197 -8.43 17.32 0.22
CA ALA A 197 -9.49 18.31 -0.05
C ALA A 197 -9.20 19.64 -0.76
N THR A 198 -9.84 19.83 -1.93
CA THR A 198 -10.63 21.04 -2.21
C THR A 198 -11.98 20.67 -2.84
N LYS A 199 -13.02 21.37 -2.37
CA LYS A 199 -14.44 21.25 -2.74
C LYS A 199 -14.67 22.02 -4.05
N ALA A 200 -15.19 21.39 -5.10
CA ALA A 200 -15.94 22.09 -6.15
C ALA A 200 -16.84 21.14 -6.95
N SER A 201 -18.09 21.59 -7.07
CA SER A 201 -19.21 21.07 -7.84
C SER A 201 -18.91 20.58 -9.25
N SER A 202 -19.64 19.53 -9.66
CA SER A 202 -20.08 19.23 -11.04
C SER A 202 -19.12 19.66 -12.15
N GLN A 203 -18.24 18.72 -12.51
CA GLN A 203 -17.34 18.61 -13.68
C GLN A 203 -15.98 18.15 -13.15
N ILE A 204 -15.53 16.97 -13.60
CA ILE A 204 -14.25 16.36 -13.21
C ILE A 204 -13.12 17.32 -13.63
N LYS A 205 -12.70 18.19 -12.71
CA LYS A 205 -11.55 19.08 -12.89
C LYS A 205 -10.28 18.26 -12.66
N ILE A 206 -9.56 17.98 -13.75
CA ILE A 206 -8.31 17.19 -13.84
C ILE A 206 -7.14 17.79 -13.03
N TYR A 207 -7.30 19.01 -12.48
CA TYR A 207 -6.33 19.66 -11.58
C TYR A 207 -5.90 18.81 -10.37
N SER A 208 -6.72 17.86 -9.89
CA SER A 208 -6.43 17.12 -8.65
C SER A 208 -6.00 15.65 -8.83
N ILE A 209 -5.81 15.14 -10.06
CA ILE A 209 -5.07 13.87 -10.30
C ILE A 209 -3.55 14.11 -10.23
N LYS A 210 -3.14 15.37 -10.46
CA LYS A 210 -1.74 15.82 -10.46
C LYS A 210 -0.90 15.44 -9.24
N PRO A 211 -1.37 15.44 -7.99
CA PRO A 211 -0.55 15.03 -6.87
C PRO A 211 -0.40 13.50 -6.78
N PHE A 212 -1.37 12.72 -7.26
CA PHE A 212 -1.40 11.27 -7.01
C PHE A 212 -0.57 10.46 -8.00
N LEU A 213 -0.64 10.80 -9.29
CA LEU A 213 0.03 10.00 -10.31
C LEU A 213 1.56 10.19 -10.35
N PRO A 214 2.13 11.38 -10.07
CA PRO A 214 3.56 11.48 -9.76
C PRO A 214 3.95 10.68 -8.52
N SER A 215 3.07 10.48 -7.54
CA SER A 215 3.35 9.54 -6.45
C SER A 215 3.33 8.09 -6.94
N TRP A 216 2.36 7.65 -7.74
CA TRP A 216 2.39 6.28 -8.29
C TRP A 216 3.55 6.03 -9.27
N ILE A 217 3.63 6.80 -10.34
CA ILE A 217 4.68 6.65 -11.36
C ILE A 217 6.03 7.01 -10.77
N GLY A 218 6.14 8.08 -9.97
CA GLY A 218 7.39 8.47 -9.32
C GLY A 218 7.88 7.43 -8.33
N SER A 219 7.01 6.83 -7.51
CA SER A 219 7.43 5.73 -6.63
C SER A 219 7.93 4.52 -7.42
N LEU A 220 7.30 4.20 -8.54
CA LEU A 220 7.77 3.15 -9.46
C LEU A 220 9.08 3.53 -10.18
N GLU A 221 9.30 4.82 -10.46
CA GLU A 221 10.57 5.36 -10.95
C GLU A 221 11.68 5.22 -9.90
N HIS A 222 11.32 5.32 -8.61
CA HIS A 222 12.18 5.16 -7.44
C HIS A 222 12.14 3.76 -6.81
N TYR A 223 11.97 2.74 -7.66
CA TYR A 223 12.14 1.33 -7.31
C TYR A 223 11.09 0.72 -6.37
N SER A 224 9.96 1.40 -6.13
CA SER A 224 8.85 0.75 -5.44
C SER A 224 8.32 -0.43 -6.25
N GLU A 225 8.02 -1.53 -5.56
CA GLU A 225 7.39 -2.71 -6.16
C GLU A 225 5.86 -2.63 -6.08
N SER A 226 5.29 -1.72 -5.28
CA SER A 226 3.86 -1.69 -4.98
C SER A 226 3.44 -0.35 -4.42
N GLY A 227 2.22 0.07 -4.76
CA GLY A 227 1.60 1.25 -4.14
C GLY A 227 0.26 0.87 -3.56
N LEU A 228 -0.07 1.52 -2.45
CA LEU A 228 -1.31 1.32 -1.73
C LEU A 228 -2.03 2.63 -1.47
N MET A 229 -3.35 2.50 -1.35
CA MET A 229 -4.25 3.57 -0.96
C MET A 229 -4.97 3.15 0.31
N TRP A 230 -5.19 4.14 1.17
CA TRP A 230 -5.66 3.95 2.53
C TRP A 230 -7.06 3.32 2.61
N ASN A 231 -8.12 4.07 2.32
CA ASN A 231 -9.49 3.56 2.41
C ASN A 231 -10.05 3.19 1.03
N ILE A 232 -10.62 1.98 0.90
CA ILE A 232 -11.33 1.57 -0.33
C ILE A 232 -12.68 2.29 -0.45
N ALA A 233 -13.46 2.33 0.63
CA ALA A 233 -14.79 2.94 0.64
C ALA A 233 -15.04 3.71 1.93
N LEU A 234 -15.62 4.90 1.81
CA LEU A 234 -16.14 5.74 2.90
C LEU A 234 -17.40 6.48 2.40
N ASP A 235 -18.18 7.08 3.30
CA ASP A 235 -19.23 8.02 2.89
C ASP A 235 -18.64 9.36 2.40
N GLY A 236 -19.49 10.25 1.86
CA GLY A 236 -19.08 11.58 1.41
C GLY A 236 -18.49 12.50 2.51
N ASN A 237 -18.60 12.11 3.79
CA ASN A 237 -18.04 12.79 4.95
C ASN A 237 -16.79 12.10 5.52
N GLY A 238 -16.29 11.03 4.88
CA GLY A 238 -15.11 10.27 5.32
C GLY A 238 -15.37 9.28 6.47
N ASN A 239 -16.62 8.88 6.70
CA ASN A 239 -17.00 7.88 7.70
C ASN A 239 -17.10 6.46 7.10
N PRO A 240 -17.05 5.41 7.95
CA PRO A 240 -16.85 5.43 9.40
C PRO A 240 -15.43 5.88 9.79
N MET A 241 -15.32 6.55 10.93
CA MET A 241 -14.04 6.92 11.55
C MET A 241 -14.16 6.75 13.07
N LEU A 242 -13.05 6.38 13.72
CA LEU A 242 -12.97 6.39 15.18
C LEU A 242 -13.26 7.82 15.70
N SER A 243 -14.26 7.97 16.56
CA SER A 243 -14.75 9.27 17.01
C SER A 243 -13.70 10.10 17.77
N SER A 244 -12.75 9.44 18.44
CA SER A 244 -11.64 10.09 19.11
C SER A 244 -10.55 10.57 18.15
N SER A 245 -10.50 10.05 16.91
CA SER A 245 -9.37 10.24 16.03
C SER A 245 -9.21 11.69 15.54
N SER A 246 -7.94 12.12 15.49
CA SER A 246 -7.51 13.33 14.79
C SER A 246 -6.81 13.05 13.45
N SER A 247 -6.68 11.79 13.02
CA SER A 247 -5.89 11.38 11.84
C SER A 247 -6.40 11.95 10.51
N CYS A 248 -7.69 12.27 10.41
CA CYS A 248 -8.34 12.69 9.17
C CYS A 248 -9.07 14.03 9.38
N LYS A 249 -8.32 15.12 9.52
CA LYS A 249 -8.85 16.49 9.60
C LYS A 249 -8.14 17.41 8.59
N PRO A 250 -8.77 17.78 7.46
CA PRO A 250 -10.15 17.48 7.04
C PRO A 250 -10.39 15.99 6.74
N PRO A 251 -11.66 15.55 6.55
CA PRO A 251 -11.98 14.14 6.37
C PRO A 251 -11.18 13.48 5.25
N CYS A 252 -10.72 12.26 5.51
CA CYS A 252 -10.02 11.45 4.53
C CYS A 252 -10.97 11.05 3.40
N ARG A 253 -10.44 10.98 2.18
CA ARG A 253 -11.17 10.52 1.00
C ARG A 253 -10.77 9.09 0.68
N ALA A 254 -11.75 8.25 0.40
CA ALA A 254 -11.53 6.88 -0.05
C ALA A 254 -11.36 6.78 -1.57
N LEU A 255 -11.06 5.59 -2.09
CA LEU A 255 -11.15 5.32 -3.52
C LEU A 255 -12.57 5.48 -4.06
N VAL A 256 -13.57 5.09 -3.25
CA VAL A 256 -14.99 5.09 -3.60
C VAL A 256 -15.77 5.81 -2.50
N ASN A 257 -16.64 6.74 -2.87
CA ASN A 257 -17.67 7.23 -1.96
C ASN A 257 -18.90 6.34 -2.08
N VAL A 258 -19.47 5.92 -0.96
CA VAL A 258 -20.70 5.12 -0.89
C VAL A 258 -21.76 5.92 -0.13
N GLU A 259 -22.93 6.07 -0.73
CA GLU A 259 -24.07 6.79 -0.15
C GLU A 259 -25.01 5.82 0.59
N ASP A 260 -25.86 6.35 1.48
CA ASP A 260 -26.79 5.56 2.30
C ASP A 260 -27.82 4.75 1.48
N ASP A 261 -28.11 5.19 0.25
CA ASP A 261 -29.01 4.48 -0.67
C ASP A 261 -28.32 3.35 -1.45
N GLY A 262 -27.04 3.11 -1.18
CA GLY A 262 -26.21 2.09 -1.85
C GLY A 262 -25.62 2.54 -3.18
N SER A 263 -25.89 3.78 -3.62
CA SER A 263 -25.18 4.36 -4.77
C SER A 263 -23.73 4.67 -4.42
N TYR A 264 -22.87 4.74 -5.45
CA TYR A 264 -21.44 5.00 -5.24
C TYR A 264 -20.83 5.84 -6.36
N SER A 265 -19.72 6.51 -6.05
CA SER A 265 -18.93 7.28 -7.00
C SER A 265 -17.43 7.07 -6.81
N PHE A 266 -16.67 7.08 -7.90
CA PHE A 266 -15.22 6.91 -7.87
C PHE A 266 -14.52 8.24 -7.64
N ASN A 267 -13.61 8.28 -6.67
CA ASN A 267 -12.70 9.39 -6.49
C ASN A 267 -11.49 9.25 -7.42
N GLN A 268 -10.66 10.29 -7.43
CA GLN A 268 -9.55 10.40 -8.38
C GLN A 268 -8.41 9.43 -8.06
N GLU A 269 -8.27 9.07 -6.79
CA GLU A 269 -7.40 8.02 -6.29
C GLU A 269 -7.71 6.68 -6.98
N PHE A 270 -9.00 6.33 -7.11
CA PHE A 270 -9.42 5.14 -7.84
C PHE A 270 -8.99 5.20 -9.29
N THR A 271 -9.23 6.31 -9.99
CA THR A 271 -8.82 6.47 -11.39
C THR A 271 -7.30 6.30 -11.54
N SER A 272 -6.51 6.95 -10.68
CA SER A 272 -5.05 6.84 -10.73
C SER A 272 -4.57 5.39 -10.55
N MET A 273 -5.13 4.69 -9.56
CA MET A 273 -4.79 3.29 -9.25
C MET A 273 -5.26 2.36 -10.36
N ALA A 274 -6.48 2.53 -10.87
CA ALA A 274 -7.09 1.68 -11.91
C ALA A 274 -6.28 1.71 -13.21
N HIS A 275 -5.73 2.86 -13.60
CA HIS A 275 -4.90 3.00 -14.78
C HIS A 275 -3.57 2.23 -14.65
N VAL A 276 -2.91 2.29 -13.49
CA VAL A 276 -1.69 1.54 -13.22
C VAL A 276 -1.99 0.05 -13.09
N ALA A 277 -3.07 -0.31 -12.39
CA ALA A 277 -3.57 -1.68 -12.27
C ALA A 277 -3.84 -2.31 -13.65
N LYS A 278 -4.55 -1.60 -14.52
CA LYS A 278 -4.86 -2.08 -15.88
C LYS A 278 -3.60 -2.37 -16.70
N ALA A 279 -2.53 -1.58 -16.52
CA ALA A 279 -1.25 -1.78 -17.19
C ALA A 279 -0.43 -2.96 -16.63
N THR A 280 -0.69 -3.40 -15.39
CA THR A 280 0.24 -4.24 -14.63
C THR A 280 -0.32 -5.55 -14.10
N ILE A 281 -1.64 -5.70 -14.02
CA ILE A 281 -2.28 -6.96 -13.58
C ILE A 281 -1.89 -8.11 -14.52
N PRO A 282 -1.44 -9.27 -13.98
CA PRO A 282 -1.13 -10.47 -14.76
C PRO A 282 -2.29 -10.86 -15.69
N LYS A 283 -1.98 -11.26 -16.92
CA LYS A 283 -3.00 -11.75 -17.84
C LYS A 283 -3.47 -13.15 -17.50
N ASP A 284 -2.54 -14.03 -17.16
CA ASP A 284 -2.84 -15.44 -16.92
C ASP A 284 -3.07 -15.75 -15.45
N VAL A 285 -3.91 -16.75 -15.18
CA VAL A 285 -4.08 -17.27 -13.81
C VAL A 285 -2.76 -17.87 -13.35
N GLY A 286 -2.24 -17.38 -12.22
CA GLY A 286 -0.90 -17.76 -11.74
C GLY A 286 0.25 -17.25 -12.61
N GLY A 287 -0.04 -16.41 -13.61
CA GLY A 287 0.95 -15.85 -14.51
C GLY A 287 1.85 -14.80 -13.86
N PRO A 288 2.95 -14.44 -14.53
CA PRO A 288 3.91 -13.48 -14.01
C PRO A 288 3.30 -12.07 -13.89
N PHE A 289 3.71 -11.34 -12.85
CA PHE A 289 3.38 -9.93 -12.69
C PHE A 289 4.14 -9.07 -13.69
N ALA A 290 3.58 -7.90 -14.00
CA ALA A 290 4.24 -6.97 -14.89
C ALA A 290 5.55 -6.46 -14.30
N ARG A 291 6.57 -6.40 -15.16
CA ARG A 291 7.87 -5.83 -14.89
C ARG A 291 7.96 -4.45 -15.54
N ARG A 292 8.42 -3.45 -14.77
CA ARG A 292 8.73 -2.13 -15.32
C ARG A 292 9.90 -2.22 -16.30
N ILE A 293 9.78 -1.53 -17.43
CA ILE A 293 10.84 -1.36 -18.43
C ILE A 293 11.22 0.12 -18.55
N GLY A 294 12.42 0.39 -19.07
CA GLY A 294 12.91 1.76 -19.24
C GLY A 294 12.10 2.53 -20.28
N VAL A 295 11.96 3.84 -20.06
CA VAL A 295 11.37 4.79 -21.00
C VAL A 295 12.34 5.94 -21.20
N GLY A 296 12.63 6.27 -22.46
CA GLY A 296 13.32 7.50 -22.83
C GLY A 296 12.30 8.55 -23.27
N LEU A 297 12.46 9.78 -22.81
CA LEU A 297 11.65 10.92 -23.27
C LEU A 297 12.57 11.94 -23.96
N SER A 298 12.12 12.45 -25.11
CA SER A 298 12.81 13.47 -25.89
C SER A 298 11.82 14.52 -26.39
N GLY A 299 12.30 15.73 -26.67
CA GLY A 299 11.48 16.84 -27.17
C GLY A 299 11.25 17.93 -26.12
N SER A 300 10.84 19.11 -26.60
CA SER A 300 10.70 20.33 -25.77
C SER A 300 9.57 20.26 -24.73
N LEU A 301 8.61 19.35 -24.91
CA LEU A 301 7.47 19.15 -24.01
C LEU A 301 7.65 17.95 -23.06
N GLY A 302 8.83 17.32 -23.02
CA GLY A 302 9.10 16.17 -22.15
C GLY A 302 8.86 16.46 -20.65
N TRP A 303 9.03 17.72 -20.23
CA TRP A 303 8.74 18.15 -18.87
C TRP A 303 7.26 17.97 -18.49
N ALA A 304 6.36 18.09 -19.47
CA ALA A 304 4.91 18.10 -19.32
C ALA A 304 4.27 16.71 -19.34
N VAL A 305 5.09 15.65 -19.44
CA VAL A 305 4.64 14.26 -19.39
C VAL A 305 5.39 13.46 -18.33
N ARG A 306 4.74 12.42 -17.81
CA ARG A 306 5.37 11.33 -17.03
C ARG A 306 4.90 10.01 -17.58
N VAL A 307 5.80 9.03 -17.69
CA VAL A 307 5.51 7.77 -18.40
C VAL A 307 6.04 6.58 -17.64
N GLY A 308 5.15 5.67 -17.26
CA GLY A 308 5.49 4.32 -16.81
C GLY A 308 5.31 3.33 -17.96
N ALA A 309 6.31 2.47 -18.21
CA ALA A 309 6.21 1.38 -19.16
C ALA A 309 6.40 0.02 -18.48
N PHE A 310 5.63 -0.96 -18.95
CA PHE A 310 5.59 -2.28 -18.36
C PHE A 310 5.54 -3.36 -19.43
N VAL A 311 6.11 -4.53 -19.10
CA VAL A 311 5.92 -5.78 -19.84
C VAL A 311 5.31 -6.81 -18.90
N THR A 312 4.25 -7.48 -19.35
CA THR A 312 3.64 -8.62 -18.67
C THR A 312 3.86 -9.85 -19.55
N GLU A 313 4.75 -10.73 -19.11
CA GLU A 313 4.98 -12.01 -19.78
C GLU A 313 3.71 -12.90 -19.69
N ARG A 314 3.66 -13.93 -20.53
CA ARG A 314 2.57 -14.92 -20.54
C ARG A 314 3.03 -16.23 -19.92
N SER A 315 2.11 -17.00 -19.37
CA SER A 315 2.39 -18.33 -18.83
C SER A 315 2.88 -19.29 -19.91
N SER A 316 2.36 -19.15 -21.13
CA SER A 316 2.89 -19.87 -22.29
C SER A 316 3.92 -19.02 -23.02
N SER A 317 5.10 -19.58 -23.28
CA SER A 317 6.13 -18.94 -24.09
C SER A 317 5.75 -18.80 -25.57
N SER A 318 4.64 -19.42 -26.01
CA SER A 318 4.11 -19.28 -27.37
C SER A 318 3.24 -18.03 -27.54
N GLU A 319 2.81 -17.40 -26.46
CA GLU A 319 1.98 -16.19 -26.50
C GLU A 319 2.87 -14.94 -26.41
N LEU A 320 2.49 -13.91 -27.16
CA LEU A 320 3.22 -12.65 -27.13
C LEU A 320 3.04 -11.96 -25.76
N PRO A 321 4.11 -11.42 -25.16
CA PRO A 321 4.02 -10.57 -23.97
C PRO A 321 3.15 -9.35 -24.21
N ARG A 322 2.47 -8.87 -23.16
CA ARG A 322 1.75 -7.59 -23.20
C ARG A 322 2.69 -6.47 -22.79
N TYR A 323 2.87 -5.49 -23.65
CA TYR A 323 3.46 -4.20 -23.31
C TYR A 323 2.38 -3.19 -22.94
N SER A 324 2.69 -2.29 -22.01
CA SER A 324 1.74 -1.26 -21.56
C SER A 324 2.45 0.03 -21.22
N LEU A 325 1.79 1.16 -21.50
CA LEU A 325 2.19 2.49 -21.10
C LEU A 325 1.09 3.11 -20.23
N VAL A 326 1.52 3.80 -19.17
CA VAL A 326 0.70 4.73 -18.39
C VAL A 326 1.33 6.10 -18.55
N VAL A 327 0.62 7.02 -19.19
CA VAL A 327 1.10 8.34 -19.55
C VAL A 327 0.27 9.40 -18.83
N LEU A 328 0.92 10.24 -18.03
CA LEU A 328 0.38 11.47 -17.50
C LEU A 328 0.74 12.61 -18.45
N ASN A 329 -0.24 13.32 -18.98
CA ASN A 329 -0.05 14.67 -19.50
C ASN A 329 -0.59 15.64 -18.45
N TRP A 330 0.29 16.47 -17.88
CA TRP A 330 -0.06 17.46 -16.86
C TRP A 330 0.03 18.90 -17.39
N TYR A 331 -0.08 19.08 -18.71
CA TYR A 331 -0.05 20.38 -19.36
C TYR A 331 -1.41 21.09 -19.38
N ASP A 332 -1.86 21.48 -18.21
CA ASP A 332 -2.97 22.42 -17.99
C ASP A 332 -2.39 23.64 -17.30
N ASN A 333 -2.33 24.74 -18.05
CA ASN A 333 -1.63 25.96 -17.68
C ASN A 333 -1.87 26.36 -16.20
N ALA A 334 -0.80 26.69 -15.47
CA ALA A 334 -0.82 26.93 -14.02
C ALA A 334 -1.49 28.25 -13.61
N SER A 335 -1.95 29.06 -14.57
CA SER A 335 -2.81 30.22 -14.31
C SER A 335 -4.22 29.76 -13.90
N SER A 336 -4.94 30.59 -13.15
CA SER A 336 -6.27 30.33 -12.56
C SER A 336 -7.41 29.95 -13.53
N GLU A 337 -7.11 29.72 -14.81
CA GLU A 337 -8.06 29.35 -15.86
C GLU A 337 -7.67 27.98 -16.45
N TRP A 338 -8.64 27.06 -16.49
CA TRP A 338 -8.47 25.72 -17.04
C TRP A 338 -8.22 25.77 -18.54
N ASN A 339 -6.96 25.57 -18.92
CA ASN A 339 -6.51 25.54 -20.31
C ASN A 339 -5.70 24.27 -20.58
N PRO A 340 -6.37 23.11 -20.76
CA PRO A 340 -5.71 21.84 -21.03
C PRO A 340 -5.12 21.82 -22.43
N VAL A 341 -3.84 21.51 -22.53
CA VAL A 341 -3.11 21.39 -23.79
C VAL A 341 -2.82 19.92 -24.08
N PRO A 342 -3.48 19.32 -25.08
CA PRO A 342 -3.13 17.99 -25.54
C PRO A 342 -1.69 17.97 -26.08
N ILE A 343 -0.97 16.88 -25.84
CA ILE A 343 0.41 16.69 -26.33
C ILE A 343 0.40 15.58 -27.36
N GLU A 344 0.69 15.91 -28.60
CA GLU A 344 1.02 14.91 -29.60
C GLU A 344 2.44 14.39 -29.36
N ALA A 345 2.57 13.06 -29.26
CA ALA A 345 3.86 12.40 -29.09
C ALA A 345 3.94 11.14 -29.95
N THR A 346 5.15 10.84 -30.41
CA THR A 346 5.48 9.61 -31.13
C THR A 346 6.04 8.60 -30.15
N ILE A 347 5.41 7.42 -30.10
CA ILE A 347 5.86 6.25 -29.35
C ILE A 347 6.72 5.42 -30.30
N ASP A 348 8.01 5.30 -30.00
CA ASP A 348 8.92 4.39 -30.70
C ASP A 348 9.11 3.11 -29.88
N PHE A 349 8.80 1.97 -30.49
CA PHE A 349 9.00 0.66 -29.87
C PHE A 349 9.48 -0.35 -30.91
N ARG A 350 10.72 -0.84 -30.74
CA ARG A 350 11.36 -1.83 -31.62
C ARG A 350 11.33 -1.43 -33.11
N GLY A 351 11.55 -0.14 -33.39
CA GLY A 351 11.57 0.40 -34.76
C GLY A 351 10.19 0.61 -35.38
N VAL A 352 9.11 0.41 -34.62
CA VAL A 352 7.75 0.76 -35.01
C VAL A 352 7.36 2.04 -34.29
N GLN A 353 6.75 2.97 -35.03
CA GLN A 353 6.31 4.26 -34.51
C GLN A 353 4.80 4.38 -34.56
N ALA A 354 4.23 4.90 -33.49
CA ALA A 354 2.82 5.29 -33.42
C ALA A 354 2.70 6.69 -32.85
N THR A 355 1.95 7.56 -33.51
CA THR A 355 1.65 8.91 -33.02
C THR A 355 0.33 8.91 -32.29
N TYR A 356 0.28 9.54 -31.12
CA TYR A 356 -0.94 9.72 -30.34
C TYR A 356 -0.98 11.10 -29.71
N THR A 357 -2.16 11.73 -29.73
CA THR A 357 -2.41 12.98 -29.03
C THR A 357 -2.93 12.70 -27.64
N PHE A 358 -2.05 12.81 -26.64
CA PHE A 358 -2.37 12.61 -25.23
C PHE A 358 -3.19 13.78 -24.68
N PRO A 359 -4.48 13.58 -24.33
CA PRO A 359 -5.23 14.62 -23.63
C PRO A 359 -4.63 14.84 -22.24
N VAL A 360 -4.86 16.02 -21.65
CA VAL A 360 -4.47 16.27 -20.25
C VAL A 360 -5.19 15.28 -19.34
N GLY A 361 -4.44 14.70 -18.41
CA GLY A 361 -4.87 13.61 -17.55
C GLY A 361 -4.04 12.35 -17.76
N ILE A 362 -4.63 11.21 -17.47
CA ILE A 362 -3.97 9.91 -17.49
C ILE A 362 -4.50 9.05 -18.64
N THR A 363 -3.59 8.49 -19.42
CA THR A 363 -3.90 7.56 -20.52
C THR A 363 -3.18 6.24 -20.27
N THR A 364 -3.91 5.12 -20.31
CA THR A 364 -3.30 3.78 -20.29
C THR A 364 -3.56 3.09 -21.62
N MET A 365 -2.50 2.59 -22.25
CA MET A 365 -2.55 1.81 -23.48
C MET A 365 -1.74 0.53 -23.36
N SER A 366 -2.09 -0.47 -24.16
CA SER A 366 -1.39 -1.75 -24.17
C SER A 366 -1.45 -2.42 -25.54
N TRP A 367 -0.43 -3.17 -25.87
CA TRP A 367 -0.34 -3.97 -27.09
C TRP A 367 0.42 -5.28 -26.82
N TYR A 368 0.37 -6.22 -27.77
CA TYR A 368 1.12 -7.47 -27.73
C TYR A 368 2.22 -7.42 -28.79
N ALA A 369 3.46 -7.80 -28.44
CA ALA A 369 4.61 -7.72 -29.35
C ALA A 369 5.80 -8.58 -28.93
#